data_AF-X1LYF9-F1
#
_entry.id   AF-X1LYF9-F1
#
_cell.length_a   1.000
_cell.length_b   1.000
_cell.length_c   1.000
_cell.angle_alpha   90.00
_cell.angle_beta   90.00
_cell.angle_gamma   90.00
#
_symmetry.space_group_name_H-M   'P 1'
#
loop_
_entity.id
_entity.type
_entity.pdbx_description
1 polymer ?
#
loop_
_entity_poly.entity_id
_entity_poly.type
_entity_poly.pdbx_seq_one_letter_code
_entity_poly.pdbx_strand_id
1 'polypeptide(L)'
;MTHTLHRRGTADDLSADYVMLCIRAAGINDSGSDAKLQEFLHIAMHHDPENIGSVKMNMYSHRPEEVIANAHAVAHAVFDNQQAVTQF
;
A
#
# COMPACT_ATOMS: atom_id res chain seq x y z
N MET A 1 2.32 -15.37 -1.92
CA MET A 1 2.20 -13.91 -2.04
C MET A 1 0.84 -13.60 -2.66
N THR A 2 -0.11 -13.13 -1.86
CA THR A 2 -1.33 -12.53 -2.38
C THR A 2 -1.07 -11.03 -2.50
N HIS A 3 -0.58 -10.58 -3.65
CA HIS A 3 -0.72 -9.16 -3.99
C HIS A 3 -2.20 -8.77 -3.89
N THR A 4 -2.49 -7.50 -3.65
CA THR A 4 -3.84 -6.92 -3.50
C THR A 4 -4.83 -7.24 -4.63
N LEU A 5 -4.37 -7.80 -5.76
CA LEU A 5 -5.17 -8.32 -6.88
C LEU A 5 -5.85 -9.69 -6.64
N HIS A 6 -5.73 -10.31 -5.47
CA HIS A 6 -6.41 -11.58 -5.16
C HIS A 6 -7.71 -11.43 -4.35
N ARG A 7 -8.38 -10.27 -4.44
CA ARG A 7 -9.73 -10.11 -3.90
C ARG A 7 -10.75 -10.86 -4.73
N ARG A 8 -11.83 -11.25 -4.07
CA ARG A 8 -12.94 -11.97 -4.70
C ARG A 8 -14.22 -11.23 -4.32
N GLY A 9 -15.02 -10.93 -5.32
CA GLY A 9 -16.27 -10.20 -5.18
C GLY A 9 -16.92 -10.03 -6.56
N THR A 10 -18.12 -9.49 -6.56
CA THR A 10 -18.80 -9.01 -7.77
C THR A 10 -18.17 -7.68 -8.24
N ALA A 11 -18.55 -7.21 -9.43
CA ALA A 11 -18.12 -5.90 -9.91
C ALA A 11 -18.58 -4.78 -8.95
N ASP A 12 -19.76 -4.92 -8.36
CA ASP A 12 -20.29 -3.96 -7.39
C ASP A 12 -19.48 -3.98 -6.10
N ASP A 13 -19.15 -5.17 -5.57
CA ASP A 13 -18.32 -5.31 -4.36
C ASP A 13 -16.93 -4.66 -4.53
N LEU A 14 -16.36 -4.73 -5.73
CA LEU A 14 -15.01 -4.22 -6.04
C LEU A 14 -15.03 -2.78 -6.56
N SER A 15 -16.20 -2.17 -6.74
CA SER A 15 -16.33 -0.84 -7.36
C SER A 15 -15.76 0.29 -6.50
N ALA A 16 -15.68 0.07 -5.19
CA ALA A 16 -15.12 1.01 -4.22
C ALA A 16 -13.73 0.60 -3.71
N ASP A 17 -13.13 -0.44 -4.29
CA ASP A 17 -11.80 -0.91 -3.91
C ASP A 17 -10.70 -0.13 -4.63
N TYR A 18 -10.01 0.76 -3.91
CA TYR A 18 -8.91 1.55 -4.44
C TYR A 18 -7.57 0.98 -3.95
N VAL A 19 -6.83 0.35 -4.86
CA VAL A 19 -5.50 -0.21 -4.59
C VAL A 19 -4.43 0.70 -5.18
N MET A 20 -3.59 1.24 -4.30
CA MET A 20 -2.47 2.09 -4.68
C MET A 20 -1.16 1.31 -4.54
N LEU A 21 -0.30 1.38 -5.56
CA LEU A 21 1.01 0.72 -5.58
C LEU A 21 2.11 1.75 -5.76
N CYS A 22 3.13 1.68 -4.91
CA CYS A 22 4.38 2.40 -5.08
C CYS A 22 5.49 1.37 -5.28
N ILE A 23 6.13 1.37 -6.45
CA ILE A 23 7.13 0.37 -6.85
C ILE A 23 8.37 1.11 -7.32
N ARG A 24 9.55 0.67 -6.86
CA ARG A 24 10.81 1.17 -7.43
C ARG A 24 10.98 0.69 -8.87
N ALA A 25 11.50 1.56 -9.72
CA ALA A 25 11.96 1.17 -11.04
C ALA A 25 13.31 0.44 -10.89
N ALA A 26 13.26 -0.89 -10.92
CA ALA A 26 14.43 -1.74 -10.68
C ALA A 26 15.59 -1.39 -11.61
N GLY A 27 16.79 -1.22 -11.06
CA GLY A 27 17.99 -0.82 -11.79
C GLY A 27 18.06 0.68 -12.14
N ILE A 28 17.02 1.46 -11.85
CA ILE A 28 16.97 2.90 -12.14
C ILE A 28 17.05 3.71 -10.85
N ASN A 29 16.21 3.40 -9.86
CA ASN A 29 16.12 4.18 -8.62
C ASN A 29 16.21 3.32 -7.35
N ASP A 30 17.01 2.25 -7.40
CA ASP A 30 17.15 1.30 -6.29
C ASP A 30 17.67 1.98 -5.01
N SER A 31 18.73 2.77 -5.14
CA SER A 31 19.32 3.49 -4.00
C SER A 31 18.35 4.56 -3.48
N GLY A 32 18.03 4.47 -2.19
CA GLY A 32 17.13 5.42 -1.51
C GLY A 32 15.65 5.25 -1.83
N SER A 33 15.25 4.20 -2.56
CA SER A 33 13.84 3.91 -2.82
C SER A 33 13.06 3.61 -1.54
N ASP A 34 13.65 2.90 -0.59
CA ASP A 34 12.97 2.47 0.65
C ASP A 34 12.44 3.67 1.47
N ALA A 35 13.19 4.78 1.55
CA ALA A 35 12.72 6.00 2.22
C ALA A 35 11.48 6.61 1.54
N LYS A 36 11.39 6.52 0.20
CA LYS A 36 10.20 6.97 -0.55
C LYS A 36 9.01 6.03 -0.37
N LEU A 37 9.27 4.73 -0.22
CA LEU A 37 8.24 3.75 0.10
C LEU A 37 7.68 3.96 1.51
N GLN A 38 8.56 4.25 2.48
CA GLN A 38 8.18 4.63 3.84
C GLN A 38 7.29 5.88 3.85
N GLU A 39 7.70 6.93 3.15
CA GLU A 39 6.92 8.17 3.04
C GLU A 39 5.56 7.93 2.38
N PHE A 40 5.51 7.14 1.31
CA PHE A 40 4.24 6.75 0.69
C PHE A 40 3.29 6.08 1.69
N LEU A 41 3.80 5.17 2.54
CA LEU A 41 2.98 4.51 3.56
C LEU A 41 2.59 5.46 4.70
N HIS A 42 3.45 6.40 5.09
CA HIS A 42 3.09 7.45 6.04
C HIS A 42 1.93 8.31 5.52
N ILE A 43 2.00 8.76 4.26
CA ILE A 43 0.91 9.49 3.61
C ILE A 43 -0.36 8.65 3.59
N ALA A 44 -0.26 7.38 3.19
CA ALA A 44 -1.41 6.48 3.16
C ALA A 44 -2.10 6.36 4.53
N MET A 45 -1.33 6.24 5.61
CA MET A 45 -1.86 6.15 6.98
C MET A 45 -2.63 7.39 7.44
N HIS A 46 -2.38 8.58 6.86
CA HIS A 46 -3.17 9.78 7.15
C HIS A 46 -4.58 9.74 6.56
N HIS A 47 -4.86 8.80 5.65
CA HIS A 47 -6.14 8.64 4.97
C HIS A 47 -6.86 7.34 5.37
N ASP A 48 -6.55 6.78 6.55
CA ASP A 48 -7.19 5.60 7.14
C ASP A 48 -7.33 4.40 6.17
N PRO A 49 -6.19 3.80 5.74
CA PRO A 49 -6.21 2.68 4.82
C PRO A 49 -6.71 1.41 5.50
N GLU A 50 -7.52 0.62 4.79
CA GLU A 50 -7.95 -0.72 5.21
C GLU A 50 -6.77 -1.68 5.36
N ASN A 51 -5.76 -1.51 4.51
CA ASN A 51 -4.55 -2.31 4.57
C ASN A 51 -3.36 -1.56 3.96
N ILE A 52 -2.19 -1.70 4.58
CA ILE A 52 -0.90 -1.36 4.00
C ILE A 52 0.02 -2.57 4.04
N GLY A 53 0.96 -2.62 3.12
CA GLY A 53 1.96 -3.67 3.16
C GLY A 53 3.11 -3.49 2.19
N SER A 54 4.09 -4.36 2.35
CA SER A 54 5.25 -4.53 1.49
C SER A 54 5.40 -6.02 1.14
N VAL A 55 6.50 -6.40 0.47
CA VAL A 55 6.72 -7.74 -0.10
C VAL A 55 6.47 -8.88 0.91
N LYS A 56 6.84 -8.67 2.17
CA LYS A 56 6.83 -9.73 3.20
C LYS A 56 5.88 -9.47 4.37
N MET A 57 5.16 -8.36 4.39
CA MET A 57 4.42 -7.92 5.58
C MET A 57 3.26 -7.00 5.23
N ASN A 58 2.24 -7.01 6.09
CA ASN A 58 1.09 -6.12 6.02
C ASN A 58 0.54 -5.82 7.43
N MET A 59 -0.36 -4.84 7.53
CA MET A 59 -0.90 -4.42 8.83
C MET A 59 -1.84 -5.44 9.50
N TYR A 60 -2.28 -6.49 8.79
CA TYR A 60 -3.04 -7.58 9.39
C TYR A 60 -2.16 -8.60 10.11
N SER A 61 -0.86 -8.61 9.83
CA SER A 61 0.11 -9.56 10.41
C SER A 61 1.14 -8.90 11.32
N HIS A 62 1.35 -7.59 11.16
CA HIS A 62 2.37 -6.80 11.85
C HIS A 62 1.79 -5.44 12.23
N ARG A 63 2.45 -4.73 13.15
CA ARG A 63 2.04 -3.36 13.46
C ARG A 63 2.28 -2.45 12.25
N PRO A 64 1.41 -1.46 11.96
CA PRO A 64 1.62 -0.53 10.85
C PRO A 64 3.00 0.13 10.86
N GLU A 65 3.50 0.51 12.04
CA GLU A 65 4.84 1.11 12.20
C GLU A 65 5.97 0.16 11.73
N GLU A 66 5.83 -1.14 11.99
CA GLU A 66 6.80 -2.15 11.56
C GLU A 66 6.76 -2.35 10.04
N VAL A 67 5.54 -2.31 9.47
CA VAL A 67 5.31 -2.40 8.02
C VAL A 67 5.98 -1.23 7.30
N ILE A 68 5.83 -0.02 7.84
CA ILE A 68 6.46 1.18 7.31
C ILE A 68 7.97 1.06 7.41
N ALA A 69 8.50 0.82 8.62
CA ALA A 69 9.95 0.78 8.86
C ALA A 69 10.70 -0.22 7.97
N ASN A 70 10.05 -1.32 7.57
CA ASN A 70 10.64 -2.38 6.76
C ASN A 70 10.13 -2.40 5.31
N ALA A 71 9.52 -1.32 4.83
CA ALA A 71 9.06 -1.20 3.46
C ALA A 71 10.24 -1.33 2.47
N HIS A 72 10.14 -2.27 1.53
CA HIS A 72 11.22 -2.53 0.58
C HIS A 72 10.67 -3.00 -0.78
N ALA A 73 11.28 -2.50 -1.85
CA ALA A 73 10.97 -2.79 -3.27
C ALA A 73 9.57 -2.42 -3.78
N VAL A 74 8.51 -2.76 -3.04
CA VAL A 74 7.13 -2.37 -3.30
C VAL A 74 6.41 -2.08 -1.99
N ALA A 75 5.56 -1.06 -2.02
CA ALA A 75 4.57 -0.77 -1.00
C ALA A 75 3.18 -0.71 -1.63
N HIS A 76 2.16 -1.08 -0.85
CA HIS A 76 0.77 -0.94 -1.24
C HIS A 76 -0.05 -0.32 -0.12
N ALA A 77 -1.10 0.39 -0.52
CA ALA A 77 -2.16 0.87 0.36
C ALA A 77 -3.53 0.56 -0.27
N VAL A 78 -4.50 0.28 0.57
CA VAL A 78 -5.85 -0.11 0.19
C VAL A 78 -6.83 0.82 0.86
N PHE A 79 -7.80 1.29 0.08
CA PHE A 79 -8.92 2.07 0.56
C PHE A 79 -10.23 1.49 -0.01
N ASP A 80 -11.31 1.69 0.72
CA ASP A 80 -12.66 1.21 0.39
C ASP A 80 -13.61 2.34 -0.06
N ASN A 81 -13.06 3.54 -0.23
CA ASN A 81 -13.84 4.71 -0.62
C ASN A 81 -13.02 5.70 -1.45
N GLN A 82 -13.70 6.42 -2.34
CA GLN A 82 -13.09 7.37 -3.25
C GLN A 82 -12.52 8.60 -2.55
N GLN A 83 -13.13 9.01 -1.43
CA GLN A 83 -12.72 10.21 -0.71
C GLN A 83 -11.31 10.06 -0.16
N ALA A 84 -10.97 8.90 0.39
CA ALA A 84 -9.65 8.60 0.93
C ALA A 84 -8.52 8.77 -0.10
N VAL A 85 -8.81 8.61 -1.40
CA VAL A 85 -7.82 8.73 -2.49
C VAL A 85 -7.93 10.02 -3.30
N THR A 86 -8.84 10.93 -2.93
CA THR A 86 -9.07 12.19 -3.67
C THR A 86 -8.99 13.44 -2.79
N GLN A 87 -8.99 13.30 -1.46
CA GLN A 87 -8.84 14.40 -0.52
C GLN A 87 -7.40 14.94 -0.47
N PHE A 88 -7.26 16.25 -0.27
CA PHE A 88 -5.99 16.99 -0.21
C PHE A 88 -5.61 17.37 1.22
#